data_AF-A0A645IDF3-F1
#
_entry.id   AF-A0A645IDF3-F1
#
_cell.length_a   1.000
_cell.length_b   1.000
_cell.length_c   1.000
_cell.angle_alpha   90.00
_cell.angle_beta   90.00
_cell.angle_gamma   90.00
#
_symmetry.space_group_name_H-M   'P 1'
#
loop_
_entity.id
_entity.type
_entity.pdbx_description
1 polymer ?
#
loop_
_entity_poly.entity_id
_entity_poly.type
_entity_poly.pdbx_seq_one_letter_code
_entity_poly.pdbx_strand_id
1 'polypeptide(L)'
;MFKNSEVKKTYWAIVKECPRELEGELVHYLVRNEKQNKSYAYDKEVPDSKKAILHYRLIARSQNYNLLEVDLKTGRHHQIRCQLAKMGCPIKGDLKYGFARSNPDGSICLHARRISFIHPVSKEQIDLEAPVPPGNLWSGFSFL
;
A
#
# COMPACT_ATOMS: atom_id res chain seq x y z
N MET A 1 -5.71 -8.65 18.47
CA MET A 1 -6.00 -7.79 17.32
C MET A 1 -4.83 -7.57 16.36
N PHE A 2 -4.01 -6.53 16.48
CA PHE A 2 -2.99 -6.21 15.45
C PHE A 2 -1.89 -7.27 15.29
N LYS A 3 -1.44 -7.89 16.38
CA LYS A 3 -0.43 -8.96 16.35
C LYS A 3 -0.94 -10.25 15.69
N ASN A 4 -2.25 -10.49 15.73
CA ASN A 4 -2.90 -11.69 15.23
C ASN A 4 -3.50 -11.51 13.82
N SER A 5 -3.26 -10.36 13.16
CA SER A 5 -3.83 -10.04 11.85
C SER A 5 -5.37 -10.05 11.81
N GLU A 6 -6.03 -9.81 12.94
CA GLU A 6 -7.50 -9.74 13.06
C GLU A 6 -8.07 -8.42 12.51
N VAL A 7 -7.20 -7.47 12.16
CA VAL A 7 -7.57 -6.19 11.55
C VAL A 7 -7.37 -6.27 10.05
N LYS A 8 -8.47 -6.19 9.30
CA LYS A 8 -8.42 -6.02 7.84
C LYS A 8 -8.15 -4.55 7.55
N LYS A 9 -7.12 -4.28 6.76
CA LYS A 9 -6.76 -2.94 6.32
C LYS A 9 -6.65 -2.95 4.80
N THR A 10 -7.48 -2.16 4.15
CA THR A 10 -7.49 -2.01 2.71
C THR A 10 -6.99 -0.62 2.36
N TYR A 11 -6.01 -0.57 1.48
CA TYR A 11 -5.41 0.65 0.98
C TYR A 11 -5.64 0.75 -0.51
N TRP A 12 -5.73 1.98 -0.99
CA TRP A 12 -5.67 2.27 -2.41
C TRP A 12 -4.34 2.94 -2.74
N ALA A 13 -3.73 2.56 -3.85
CA ALA A 13 -2.46 3.09 -4.32
C ALA A 13 -2.54 3.41 -5.82
N ILE A 14 -2.23 4.65 -6.19
CA ILE A 14 -2.07 5.03 -7.60
C ILE A 14 -0.62 4.82 -7.99
N VAL A 15 -0.38 3.96 -8.97
CA VAL A 15 0.94 3.61 -9.51
C VAL A 15 1.01 3.99 -10.99
N LYS A 16 2.22 4.22 -11.50
CA LYS A 16 2.40 4.58 -12.92
C LYS A 16 2.36 3.33 -13.80
N GLU A 17 3.20 2.36 -13.51
CA GLU A 17 3.32 1.12 -14.27
C GLU A 17 2.19 0.15 -13.90
N CYS A 18 1.56 -0.46 -14.91
CA CYS A 18 0.60 -1.55 -14.67
C CYS A 18 1.38 -2.78 -14.18
N PRO A 19 0.91 -3.46 -13.12
CA PRO A 19 1.54 -4.70 -12.69
C PRO A 19 1.44 -5.77 -13.78
N ARG A 20 2.43 -6.67 -13.83
CA ARG A 20 2.47 -7.79 -14.79
C ARG A 20 1.24 -8.70 -14.63
N GLU A 21 0.98 -9.11 -13.39
CA GLU A 21 -0.24 -9.82 -13.01
C GLU A 21 -1.23 -8.83 -12.40
N LEU A 22 -2.50 -8.90 -12.78
CA LEU A 22 -3.51 -7.91 -12.36
C LEU A 22 -3.89 -8.03 -10.88
N GLU A 23 -3.64 -9.18 -10.28
CA GLU A 23 -3.76 -9.42 -8.85
C GLU A 23 -2.69 -10.41 -8.40
N GLY A 24 -2.39 -10.41 -7.11
CA GLY A 24 -1.41 -11.34 -6.56
C GLY A 24 -1.04 -11.05 -5.11
N GLU A 25 -0.32 -11.99 -4.52
CA GLU A 25 0.27 -11.84 -3.19
C GLU A 25 1.75 -11.50 -3.30
N LEU A 26 2.16 -10.41 -2.66
CA LEU A 26 3.57 -10.07 -2.50
C LEU A 26 4.08 -10.54 -1.14
N VAL A 27 4.98 -11.52 -1.17
CA VAL A 27 5.72 -11.99 -0.01
C VAL A 27 7.17 -11.53 -0.14
N HIS A 28 7.57 -10.59 0.71
CA HIS A 28 8.94 -10.11 0.79
C HIS A 28 9.43 -10.11 2.24
N TYR A 29 10.73 -10.04 2.41
CA TYR A 29 11.39 -9.85 3.71
C TYR A 29 11.94 -8.43 3.77
N LEU A 30 11.49 -7.66 4.76
CA LEU A 30 11.80 -6.23 4.83
C LEU A 30 12.82 -5.90 5.90
N VAL A 31 13.88 -5.19 5.52
CA VAL A 31 14.87 -4.61 6.44
C VAL A 31 14.62 -3.11 6.54
N ARG A 32 14.47 -2.59 7.77
CA ARG A 32 14.33 -1.15 8.03
C ARG A 32 15.72 -0.53 8.13
N ASN A 33 15.97 0.50 7.33
CA ASN A 33 17.12 1.38 7.48
C ASN A 33 16.65 2.69 8.14
N GLU A 34 16.97 2.85 9.42
CA GLU A 34 16.53 4.00 10.22
C GLU A 34 17.23 5.29 9.80
N LYS A 35 18.52 5.24 9.43
CA LYS A 35 19.29 6.41 8.98
C LYS A 35 18.68 7.08 7.74
N GLN A 36 18.13 6.28 6.82
CA GLN A 36 17.48 6.78 5.60
C GLN A 36 15.95 6.90 5.74
N ASN A 37 15.40 6.48 6.89
CA ASN A 37 13.97 6.31 7.10
C ASN A 37 13.31 5.57 5.93
N LYS A 38 13.91 4.45 5.52
CA LYS A 38 13.54 3.65 4.33
C LYS A 38 13.53 2.17 4.71
N SER A 39 12.76 1.38 3.96
CA SER A 39 12.73 -0.08 4.06
C SER A 39 13.16 -0.68 2.73
N TYR A 40 13.90 -1.79 2.78
CA TYR A 40 14.35 -2.55 1.62
C TYR A 40 13.64 -3.89 1.57
N ALA A 41 13.20 -4.31 0.37
CA ALA A 41 12.46 -5.55 0.16
C ALA A 41 13.34 -6.60 -0.53
N TYR A 42 13.40 -7.77 0.08
CA TYR A 42 14.15 -8.94 -0.41
C TYR A 42 13.20 -10.09 -0.70
N ASP A 43 13.52 -10.88 -1.73
CA ASP A 43 12.71 -12.03 -2.16
C ASP A 43 12.87 -13.24 -1.20
N LYS A 44 13.93 -13.25 -0.39
CA LYS A 44 14.24 -14.27 0.61
C LYS A 44 14.61 -13.63 1.94
N GLU A 45 14.57 -14.41 3.00
CA GLU A 45 14.99 -13.97 4.34
C GLU A 45 16.46 -13.56 4.34
N VAL A 46 16.74 -12.42 4.96
CA VAL A 46 18.08 -11.89 5.19
C VAL A 46 18.20 -11.44 6.66
N PRO A 47 19.42 -11.22 7.20
CA PRO A 47 19.59 -10.73 8.56
C PRO A 47 18.73 -9.49 8.86
N ASP A 48 18.14 -9.46 10.05
CA ASP A 48 17.26 -8.39 10.57
C ASP A 48 15.97 -8.12 9.76
N SER A 49 15.68 -8.96 8.77
CA SER A 49 14.48 -8.82 7.98
C SER A 49 13.24 -9.34 8.71
N LYS A 50 12.07 -8.79 8.37
CA LYS A 50 10.79 -9.29 8.84
C LYS A 50 9.91 -9.63 7.65
N LYS A 51 9.30 -10.82 7.67
CA LYS A 51 8.33 -11.23 6.66
C LYS A 51 7.19 -10.19 6.56
N ALA A 52 6.89 -9.83 5.33
CA ALA A 52 5.88 -8.86 4.94
C ALA A 52 5.01 -9.44 3.83
N ILE A 53 3.71 -9.42 4.04
CA ILE A 53 2.71 -10.00 3.16
C ILE A 53 1.62 -8.96 2.89
N LEU A 54 1.30 -8.77 1.62
CA LEU A 54 0.12 -8.04 1.16
C LEU A 54 -0.46 -8.74 -0.07
N HIS A 55 -1.77 -8.59 -0.28
CA HIS A 55 -2.41 -8.91 -1.54
C HIS A 55 -2.72 -7.61 -2.27
N TYR A 56 -2.60 -7.59 -3.60
CA TYR A 56 -2.99 -6.46 -4.41
C TYR A 56 -3.93 -6.91 -5.54
N ARG A 57 -4.76 -5.98 -6.01
CA ARG A 57 -5.61 -6.16 -7.18
C ARG A 57 -5.72 -4.83 -7.91
N LEU A 58 -5.57 -4.86 -9.22
CA LEU A 58 -5.89 -3.72 -10.08
C LEU A 58 -7.40 -3.54 -10.14
N ILE A 59 -7.88 -2.39 -9.67
CA ILE A 59 -9.31 -2.07 -9.62
C ILE A 59 -9.72 -1.03 -10.67
N ALA A 60 -8.77 -0.25 -11.20
CA ALA A 60 -9.02 0.62 -12.35
C ALA A 60 -7.76 1.11 -13.05
N ARG A 61 -7.98 1.69 -14.23
CA ARG A 61 -6.96 2.30 -15.08
C ARG A 61 -7.42 3.66 -15.59
N SER A 62 -6.45 4.54 -15.77
CA SER A 62 -6.56 5.76 -16.55
C SER A 62 -5.52 5.71 -17.66
N GLN A 63 -5.46 6.76 -18.50
CA GLN A 63 -4.46 6.85 -19.57
C GLN A 63 -3.01 6.76 -19.05
N ASN A 64 -2.72 7.30 -17.87
CA ASN A 64 -1.35 7.47 -17.37
C ASN A 64 -1.05 6.70 -16.06
N TYR A 65 -2.08 6.18 -15.39
CA TYR A 65 -1.97 5.61 -14.05
C TYR A 65 -2.91 4.43 -13.84
N ASN A 66 -2.55 3.60 -12.87
CA ASN A 66 -3.27 2.40 -12.47
C ASN A 66 -3.62 2.52 -10.98
N LEU A 67 -4.85 2.14 -10.62
CA LEU A 67 -5.31 2.11 -9.24
C LEU A 67 -5.28 0.67 -8.73
N LEU A 68 -4.46 0.44 -7.70
CA LEU A 68 -4.38 -0.82 -6.99
C LEU A 68 -5.12 -0.74 -5.66
N GLU A 69 -5.96 -1.72 -5.40
CA GLU A 69 -6.43 -2.05 -4.06
C GLU A 69 -5.44 -3.00 -3.40
N VAL A 70 -5.11 -2.76 -2.13
CA VAL A 70 -4.10 -3.49 -1.38
C VAL A 70 -4.67 -3.93 -0.04
N ASP A 71 -4.75 -5.24 0.16
CA ASP A 71 -5.08 -5.85 1.45
C ASP A 71 -3.81 -6.14 2.25
N LEU A 72 -3.59 -5.33 3.29
CA LEU A 72 -2.35 -5.32 4.03
C LEU A 72 -2.35 -6.32 5.19
N LYS A 73 -1.87 -7.56 4.94
CA LYS A 73 -1.85 -8.66 5.94
C LYS A 73 -0.87 -8.41 7.08
N THR A 74 0.32 -7.90 6.80
CA THR A 74 1.30 -7.48 7.83
C THR A 74 1.49 -5.97 7.84
N GLY A 75 1.95 -5.38 8.95
CA GLY A 75 2.14 -3.92 9.08
C GLY A 75 3.61 -3.52 9.28
N ARG A 76 4.49 -3.74 8.30
CA ARG A 76 5.89 -3.30 8.39
C ARG A 76 6.05 -1.84 7.95
N HIS A 77 7.13 -1.21 8.42
CA HIS A 77 7.47 0.17 8.04
C HIS A 77 7.55 0.31 6.51
N HIS A 78 6.80 1.26 5.94
CA HIS A 78 6.71 1.52 4.50
C HIS A 78 6.44 0.28 3.62
N GLN A 79 5.75 -0.72 4.16
CA GLN A 79 5.57 -2.01 3.50
C GLN A 79 5.02 -1.89 2.06
N ILE A 80 3.85 -1.28 1.89
CA ILE A 80 3.21 -1.14 0.57
C ILE A 80 4.15 -0.39 -0.39
N ARG A 81 4.70 0.73 0.05
CA ARG A 81 5.60 1.60 -0.74
C ARG A 81 6.80 0.81 -1.30
N CYS A 82 7.49 0.05 -0.44
CA CYS A 82 8.69 -0.69 -0.84
C CYS A 82 8.37 -1.94 -1.66
N GLN A 83 7.30 -2.67 -1.34
CA GLN A 83 6.92 -3.88 -2.08
C GLN A 83 6.41 -3.54 -3.48
N LEU A 84 5.57 -2.50 -3.63
CA LEU A 84 5.09 -2.03 -4.93
C LEU A 84 6.24 -1.48 -5.79
N ALA A 85 7.19 -0.75 -5.20
CA ALA A 85 8.39 -0.33 -5.93
C ALA A 85 9.27 -1.51 -6.37
N LYS A 86 9.45 -2.53 -5.51
CA LYS A 86 10.23 -3.75 -5.84
C LYS A 86 9.64 -4.54 -7.01
N MET A 87 8.32 -4.56 -7.16
CA MET A 87 7.65 -5.17 -8.33
C MET A 87 7.61 -4.26 -9.57
N GLY A 88 8.22 -3.07 -9.53
CA GLY A 88 8.27 -2.14 -10.66
C GLY A 88 7.08 -1.19 -10.77
N CYS A 89 6.24 -1.08 -9.74
CA CYS A 89 5.04 -0.23 -9.69
C CYS A 89 5.16 0.84 -8.58
N PRO A 90 6.10 1.79 -8.65
CA PRO A 90 6.24 2.84 -7.65
C PRO A 90 4.97 3.70 -7.53
N ILE A 91 4.65 4.10 -6.30
CA ILE A 91 3.47 4.92 -5.99
C ILE A 91 3.67 6.36 -6.47
N LYS A 92 2.66 6.94 -7.10
CA LYS A 92 2.68 8.33 -7.56
C LYS A 92 3.04 9.29 -6.43
N GLY A 93 4.08 10.11 -6.67
CA GLY A 93 4.60 11.08 -5.71
C GLY A 93 5.70 10.53 -4.78
N ASP A 94 5.92 9.21 -4.75
CA ASP A 94 6.87 8.59 -3.83
C ASP A 94 8.32 8.57 -4.33
N LEU A 95 8.99 9.72 -4.24
CA LEU A 95 10.40 9.87 -4.63
C LEU A 95 11.33 8.88 -3.90
N LYS A 96 11.06 8.62 -2.62
CA LYS A 96 11.89 7.72 -1.79
C LYS A 96 11.95 6.29 -2.35
N TYR A 97 10.88 5.88 -3.04
CA TYR A 97 10.72 4.55 -3.61
C TYR A 97 10.70 4.55 -5.14
N GLY A 98 11.29 5.57 -5.77
CA GLY A 98 11.63 5.54 -7.19
C GLY A 98 10.60 6.19 -8.11
N PHE A 99 9.60 6.88 -7.60
CA PHE A 99 8.76 7.71 -8.46
C PHE A 99 9.54 8.94 -8.96
N ALA A 100 9.35 9.34 -10.21
CA ALA A 100 10.19 10.37 -10.84
C ALA A 100 9.93 11.81 -10.36
N ARG A 101 8.69 12.10 -9.92
CA ARG A 101 8.26 13.46 -9.52
C ARG A 101 7.32 13.41 -8.32
N SER A 102 7.54 14.29 -7.34
CA SER A 102 6.64 14.46 -6.20
C SER A 102 5.24 14.94 -6.64
N ASN A 103 4.28 14.84 -5.73
CA ASN A 103 3.04 15.62 -5.86
C ASN A 103 3.31 17.09 -5.48
N PRO A 104 2.51 18.06 -5.96
CA PRO A 104 2.69 19.48 -5.64
C PRO A 104 2.70 19.78 -4.13
N ASP A 105 1.93 19.02 -3.36
CA ASP A 105 1.82 19.11 -1.89
C ASP A 105 2.84 18.23 -1.13
N GLY A 106 3.73 17.54 -1.86
CA GLY A 106 4.70 16.61 -1.29
C GLY A 106 4.11 15.27 -0.80
N SER A 107 2.80 15.05 -0.97
CA SER A 107 2.15 13.79 -0.60
C SER A 107 2.53 12.63 -1.53
N ILE A 108 2.10 11.42 -1.15
CA ILE A 108 2.10 10.25 -2.02
C ILE A 108 0.67 9.75 -2.22
N CYS A 109 0.38 9.18 -3.39
CA CYS A 109 -0.94 8.62 -3.69
C CYS A 109 -1.12 7.22 -3.08
N LEU A 110 -1.07 7.14 -1.75
CA LEU A 110 -1.39 5.96 -0.95
C LEU A 110 -2.42 6.35 0.10
N HIS A 111 -3.60 5.73 0.07
CA HIS A 111 -4.72 6.09 0.91
C HIS A 111 -5.19 4.88 1.72
N ALA A 112 -5.30 5.04 3.04
CA ALA A 112 -5.93 4.04 3.90
C ALA A 112 -7.44 4.11 3.71
N ARG A 113 -7.98 3.25 2.86
CA ARG A 113 -9.36 3.32 2.36
C ARG A 113 -10.36 2.74 3.35
N ARG A 114 -10.07 1.58 3.94
CA ARG A 114 -11.01 0.87 4.81
C ARG A 114 -10.28 0.12 5.91
N ILE A 115 -10.88 0.08 7.09
CA ILE A 115 -10.44 -0.73 8.22
C ILE A 115 -11.63 -1.48 8.80
N SER A 116 -11.45 -2.77 9.04
CA SER A 116 -12.50 -3.62 9.60
C SER A 116 -11.93 -4.57 10.64
N PHE A 117 -12.58 -4.63 11.81
CA PHE A 117 -12.15 -5.43 12.97
C PHE A 117 -13.29 -5.62 13.98
N ILE A 118 -13.14 -6.59 14.87
CA ILE A 118 -14.03 -6.76 16.02
C ILE A 118 -13.59 -5.84 17.15
N HIS A 119 -14.46 -4.95 17.62
CA HIS A 119 -14.15 -4.05 18.71
C HIS A 119 -13.78 -4.85 19.97
N PRO A 120 -12.64 -4.56 20.63
CA PRO A 120 -12.07 -5.45 21.63
C PRO A 120 -12.92 -5.57 22.90
N VAL A 121 -13.75 -4.56 23.19
CA VAL A 121 -14.62 -4.52 24.38
C VAL A 121 -16.04 -4.95 24.03
N SER A 122 -16.74 -4.22 23.16
CA SER A 122 -18.14 -4.50 22.80
C SER A 122 -18.34 -5.77 21.95
N LYS A 123 -17.27 -6.31 21.35
CA LYS A 123 -17.31 -7.47 20.43
C LYS A 123 -18.12 -7.26 19.15
N GLU A 124 -18.53 -6.02 18.87
CA GLU A 124 -19.23 -5.66 17.66
C GLU A 124 -18.27 -5.54 16.47
N GLN A 125 -18.79 -5.82 15.28
CA GLN A 125 -18.07 -5.59 14.03
C GLN A 125 -17.97 -4.08 13.77
N ILE A 126 -16.75 -3.56 13.70
CA ILE A 126 -16.46 -2.20 13.24
C ILE A 126 -15.99 -2.28 11.79
N ASP A 127 -16.54 -1.42 10.96
CA ASP A 127 -16.19 -1.30 9.56
C ASP A 127 -16.26 0.18 9.15
N LEU A 128 -15.08 0.77 8.95
CA LEU A 128 -14.93 2.19 8.68
C LEU A 128 -14.26 2.37 7.34
N GLU A 129 -14.84 3.26 6.54
CA GLU A 129 -14.38 3.56 5.21
C GLU A 129 -14.12 5.07 5.08
N ALA A 130 -12.91 5.45 4.69
CA ALA A 130 -12.49 6.83 4.55
C ALA A 130 -12.77 7.32 3.13
N PRO A 131 -13.40 8.49 2.93
CA PRO A 131 -13.62 9.04 1.60
C PRO A 131 -12.28 9.39 0.94
N VAL A 132 -12.25 9.31 -0.40
CA VAL A 132 -11.06 9.69 -1.15
C VAL A 132 -10.73 11.18 -0.94
N PRO A 133 -9.43 11.56 -0.86
CA PRO A 133 -9.05 12.95 -0.70
C PRO A 133 -9.47 13.81 -1.91
N PRO A 134 -10.01 15.03 -1.71
CA PRO A 134 -10.44 15.91 -2.81
C PRO A 134 -9.26 16.48 -3.62
N GLY A 135 -9.53 16.92 -4.86
CA GLY A 135 -8.65 17.83 -5.61
C GLY A 135 -7.40 17.22 -6.25
N ASN A 136 -7.37 15.92 -6.53
CA ASN A 136 -6.18 15.22 -7.06
C ASN A 136 -6.58 14.07 -8.01
N LEU A 137 -5.61 13.21 -8.38
CA LEU A 137 -5.82 12.03 -9.21
C LEU A 137 -6.88 11.05 -8.67
N TRP A 138 -7.22 11.08 -7.38
CA TRP A 138 -8.23 10.19 -6.81
C TRP A 138 -9.62 10.46 -7.41
N SER A 139 -9.96 11.70 -7.77
CA SER A 139 -11.25 11.99 -8.41
C SER A 139 -11.37 11.39 -9.82
N GLY A 140 -10.24 11.19 -10.51
CA GLY A 140 -10.21 10.47 -11.78
C GLY A 140 -10.59 8.99 -11.65
N PHE A 141 -10.58 8.45 -10.43
CA PHE A 141 -10.96 7.07 -10.10
C PHE A 141 -12.20 6.98 -9.21
N SER A 142 -12.80 8.11 -8.79
CA SER A 142 -13.91 8.13 -7.83
C SER A 142 -15.26 7.70 -8.41
N PHE A 143 -15.30 7.24 -9.66
CA PHE A 143 -16.49 6.68 -10.30
C PHE A 143 -16.63 5.15 -10.08
N LEU A 144 -15.86 4.59 -9.15
CA LEU A 144 -15.87 3.19 -8.71
C LEU A 144 -16.31 3.12 -7.25
#